data_AF-A0A4Z2IGY1-F1
#
_entry.id   AF-A0A4Z2IGY1-F1
#
_cell.length_a   1.000
_cell.length_b   1.000
_cell.length_c   1.000
_cell.angle_alpha   90.00
_cell.angle_beta   90.00
_cell.angle_gamma   90.00
#
_symmetry.space_group_name_H-M   'P 1'
#
loop_
_entity.id
_entity.type
_entity.pdbx_description
1 polymer ?
#
loop_
_entity_poly.entity_id
_entity_poly.type
_entity_poly.pdbx_seq_one_letter_code
_entity_poly.pdbx_strand_id
1 'polypeptide(L)'
;MQMKATKTEERIDMEKLKAREQIMFFDEVLLFEDELHDHGVSMISAKIRVMPTSFFLLLRFFLRVDGVLIRINDTRLYHEAGKDFMLREFSTRESKVAELKNVPAALYTDPNEIAQHLTLKLTESERLELPAMQPQTTVNDVHQ
;
A
#
# COMPACT_ATOMS: atom_id res chain seq x y z
N MET A 1 -13.98 -9.41 -14.30
CA MET A 1 -12.59 -8.97 -14.55
C MET A 1 -11.72 -9.68 -13.51
N GLN A 2 -10.93 -10.69 -13.90
CA GLN A 2 -10.13 -11.48 -12.95
C GLN A 2 -8.66 -11.19 -13.22
N MET A 3 -7.97 -10.58 -12.25
CA MET A 3 -6.53 -10.36 -12.32
C MET A 3 -5.82 -11.62 -11.83
N LYS A 4 -4.78 -12.06 -12.54
CA LYS A 4 -3.99 -13.23 -12.15
C LYS A 4 -2.80 -12.77 -11.32
N ALA A 5 -2.72 -13.24 -10.07
CA ALA A 5 -1.59 -12.99 -9.19
C ALA A 5 -0.55 -14.12 -9.32
N THR A 6 0.71 -13.76 -9.52
CA THR A 6 1.86 -14.69 -9.53
C THR A 6 2.95 -14.17 -8.61
N LYS A 7 3.63 -15.07 -7.89
CA LYS A 7 4.79 -14.67 -7.07
C LYS A 7 5.90 -14.13 -7.96
N THR A 8 6.57 -13.07 -7.51
CA THR A 8 7.69 -12.45 -8.24
C THR A 8 8.80 -12.03 -7.26
N GLU A 9 10.03 -11.97 -7.76
CA GLU A 9 11.16 -11.36 -7.06
C GLU A 9 11.30 -9.87 -7.39
N GLU A 10 10.53 -9.37 -8.38
CA GLU A 10 10.49 -7.95 -8.73
C GLU A 10 9.96 -7.11 -7.57
N ARG A 11 10.66 -6.00 -7.31
CA ARG A 11 10.31 -5.05 -6.26
C ARG A 11 9.86 -3.71 -6.85
N ILE A 12 9.02 -3.01 -6.11
CA ILE A 12 8.62 -1.64 -6.40
C ILE A 12 9.86 -0.76 -6.24
N ASP A 13 10.20 -0.06 -7.32
CA ASP A 13 11.30 0.90 -7.31
C ASP A 13 10.88 2.15 -6.54
N MET A 14 11.29 2.19 -5.27
CA MET A 14 11.00 3.32 -4.38
C MET A 14 11.72 4.61 -4.80
N GLU A 15 12.77 4.53 -5.64
CA GLU A 15 13.45 5.72 -6.15
C GLU A 15 12.62 6.41 -7.23
N LYS A 16 11.96 5.65 -8.10
CA LYS A 16 10.97 6.21 -9.05
C LYS A 16 9.87 6.97 -8.34
N LEU A 17 9.41 6.49 -7.18
CA LEU A 17 8.39 7.17 -6.38
C LEU A 17 8.88 8.47 -5.70
N LYS A 18 10.20 8.66 -5.59
CA LYS A 18 10.80 9.92 -5.11
C LYS A 18 10.99 10.93 -6.25
N ALA A 19 10.87 10.51 -7.51
CA ALA A 19 10.93 11.42 -8.64
C ALA A 19 9.82 12.47 -8.50
N ARG A 20 10.16 13.74 -8.74
CA ARG A 20 9.23 14.87 -8.64
C ARG A 20 8.35 14.96 -9.88
N GLU A 21 7.60 13.90 -10.18
CA GLU A 21 6.48 14.00 -11.11
C GLU A 21 5.33 14.78 -10.46
N GLN A 22 4.61 15.56 -11.26
CA GLN A 22 3.44 16.28 -10.78
C GLN A 22 2.39 15.26 -10.35
N ILE A 23 1.89 15.40 -9.12
CA ILE A 23 0.78 14.57 -8.63
C ILE A 23 -0.49 15.10 -9.30
N MET A 24 -1.04 14.31 -10.23
CA MET A 24 -2.27 14.63 -10.96
C MET A 24 -3.50 14.38 -10.09
N PHE A 25 -3.45 13.36 -9.25
CA PHE A 25 -4.50 13.03 -8.30
C PHE A 25 -3.90 12.47 -7.02
N PHE A 26 -4.45 12.92 -5.89
CA PHE A 26 -4.12 12.45 -4.56
C PHE A 26 -5.40 12.29 -3.77
N ASP A 27 -5.57 11.14 -3.11
CA ASP A 27 -6.67 10.93 -2.19
C ASP A 27 -6.28 9.95 -1.09
N GLU A 28 -6.97 10.05 0.04
CA GLU A 28 -6.77 9.21 1.21
C GLU A 28 -8.12 8.92 1.86
N VAL A 29 -8.42 7.63 2.00
CA VAL A 29 -9.67 7.14 2.54
C VAL A 29 -9.39 6.31 3.78
N LEU A 30 -9.98 6.72 4.91
CA LEU A 30 -10.07 5.91 6.12
C LEU A 30 -11.16 4.85 5.91
N LEU A 31 -10.80 3.56 5.98
CA LEU A 31 -11.74 2.45 5.79
C LEU A 31 -12.40 2.06 7.11
N PHE A 32 -11.63 1.94 8.19
CA PHE A 32 -12.14 1.76 9.54
C PHE A 32 -11.15 2.27 10.58
N GLU A 33 -11.68 2.54 11.76
CA GLU A 33 -10.94 2.88 12.97
C GLU A 33 -11.68 2.33 14.19
N ASP A 34 -10.93 1.82 15.17
CA ASP A 34 -11.43 1.29 16.45
C ASP A 34 -10.40 1.55 17.55
N GLU A 35 -10.86 1.90 18.75
CA GLU A 35 -10.01 2.24 19.91
C GLU A 35 -9.76 1.05 20.85
N LEU A 36 -10.15 -0.16 20.45
CA LEU A 36 -9.94 -1.40 21.20
C LEU A 36 -10.44 -1.34 22.65
N HIS A 37 -11.57 -0.65 22.88
CA HIS A 37 -12.06 -0.35 24.24
C HIS A 37 -11.03 0.36 25.12
N ASP A 38 -10.43 1.44 24.61
CA ASP A 38 -9.40 2.25 25.27
C ASP A 38 -8.07 1.50 25.53
N HIS A 39 -7.83 0.39 24.85
CA HIS A 39 -6.58 -0.40 24.96
C HIS A 39 -5.64 -0.23 23.76
N GLY A 40 -5.91 0.73 22.89
CA GLY A 40 -5.01 1.10 21.80
C GLY A 40 -5.75 1.67 20.60
N VAL A 41 -5.28 1.32 19.41
CA VAL A 41 -5.92 1.75 18.16
C VAL A 41 -5.72 0.70 17.07
N SER A 42 -6.75 0.49 16.27
CA SER A 42 -6.76 -0.35 15.08
C SER A 42 -7.35 0.45 13.93
N MET A 43 -6.57 0.68 12.88
CA MET A 43 -6.94 1.57 11.79
C MET A 43 -6.56 0.95 10.44
N ILE A 44 -7.44 1.04 9.44
CA ILE A 44 -7.09 0.79 8.04
C ILE A 44 -7.35 2.04 7.20
N SER A 45 -6.33 2.47 6.47
CA SER A 45 -6.43 3.56 5.49
C SER A 45 -5.83 3.16 4.15
N ALA A 46 -6.40 3.70 3.07
CA ALA A 46 -5.90 3.55 1.70
C ALA A 46 -5.56 4.93 1.14
N LYS A 47 -4.32 5.10 0.68
CA LYS A 47 -3.79 6.34 0.12
C LYS A 47 -3.34 6.09 -1.31
N ILE A 48 -3.76 6.93 -2.24
CA ILE A 48 -3.40 6.82 -3.66
C ILE A 48 -2.72 8.09 -4.17
N ARG A 49 -1.69 7.92 -5.01
CA ARG A 49 -1.02 8.96 -5.77
C ARG A 49 -1.01 8.57 -7.23
N VAL A 50 -1.48 9.46 -8.10
CA VAL A 50 -1.46 9.27 -9.56
C VAL A 50 -0.55 10.31 -10.17
N MET A 51 0.41 9.84 -10.96
CA MET A 51 1.37 10.61 -11.73
C MET A 51 1.03 10.44 -13.22
N PRO A 52 1.57 11.26 -14.14
CA PRO A 52 1.33 11.09 -15.58
C PRO A 52 1.73 9.71 -16.11
N THR A 53 2.78 9.11 -15.55
CA THR A 53 3.36 7.86 -16.04
C THR A 53 3.12 6.65 -15.14
N SER A 54 2.53 6.84 -13.97
CA SER A 54 2.37 5.76 -12.98
C SER A 54 1.32 6.08 -11.93
N PHE A 55 0.92 5.08 -11.15
CA PHE A 55 0.24 5.32 -9.88
C PHE A 55 0.81 4.44 -8.78
N PHE A 56 0.64 4.91 -7.55
CA PHE A 56 1.03 4.22 -6.34
C PHE A 56 -0.11 4.25 -5.33
N LEU A 57 -0.45 3.08 -4.78
CA LEU A 57 -1.42 2.93 -3.71
C LEU A 57 -0.75 2.27 -2.50
N LEU A 58 -1.01 2.81 -1.33
CA LEU A 58 -0.64 2.25 -0.04
C LEU A 58 -1.90 1.98 0.76
N LEU A 59 -2.23 0.71 0.95
CA LEU A 59 -3.18 0.27 1.97
C LEU A 59 -2.39 -0.08 3.22
N ARG A 60 -2.67 0.62 4.32
CA ARG A 60 -2.00 0.41 5.60
C ARG A 60 -3.00 0.01 6.65
N PHE A 61 -2.77 -1.14 7.26
CA PHE A 61 -3.35 -1.50 8.55
C PHE A 61 -2.35 -1.17 9.65
N PHE A 62 -2.78 -0.36 10.61
CA PHE A 62 -2.02 0.01 11.79
C PHE A 62 -2.73 -0.53 13.02
N LEU A 63 -2.00 -1.26 13.85
CA LEU A 63 -2.47 -1.79 15.12
C LEU A 63 -1.48 -1.44 16.21
N ARG A 64 -1.96 -0.74 17.24
CA ARG A 64 -1.25 -0.52 18.48
C ARG A 64 -2.09 -1.09 19.60
N VAL A 65 -1.51 -1.98 20.40
CA VAL A 65 -2.08 -2.41 21.67
C VAL A 65 -1.20 -1.85 22.76
N ASP A 66 -1.75 -0.98 23.59
CA ASP A 66 -0.98 -0.16 24.52
C ASP A 66 -0.19 -1.03 25.51
N GLY A 67 1.11 -0.74 25.61
CA GLY A 67 2.05 -1.53 26.43
C GLY A 67 2.37 -2.93 25.91
N VAL A 68 1.72 -3.42 24.86
CA VAL A 68 1.85 -4.80 24.36
C VAL A 68 2.66 -4.85 23.07
N LEU A 69 2.12 -4.38 21.94
CA LEU A 69 2.76 -4.45 20.63
C LEU A 69 2.31 -3.34 19.68
N ILE A 70 3.12 -3.14 18.64
CA ILE A 70 2.77 -2.32 17.48
C ILE A 70 2.97 -3.18 16.24
N ARG A 71 1.97 -3.21 15.36
CA ARG A 71 1.96 -3.96 14.10
C ARG A 71 1.50 -3.05 12.95
N ILE A 72 2.19 -3.17 11.83
CA ILE A 72 1.82 -2.55 10.56
C ILE A 72 1.77 -3.64 9.49
N ASN A 73 0.64 -3.72 8.78
CA ASN A 73 0.56 -4.44 7.52
C ASN A 73 0.40 -3.42 6.39
N ASP A 74 1.40 -3.33 5.53
CA ASP A 74 1.36 -2.49 4.33
C ASP A 74 1.14 -3.38 3.11
N THR A 75 0.15 -3.04 2.30
CA THR A 75 -0.01 -3.52 0.93
C THR A 75 0.26 -2.34 0.00
N ARG A 76 1.40 -2.39 -0.69
CA ARG A 76 1.78 -1.42 -1.72
C ARG A 76 1.38 -1.96 -3.08
N LEU A 77 0.77 -1.12 -3.90
CA LEU A 77 0.43 -1.43 -5.28
C LEU A 77 1.03 -0.34 -6.17
N TYR A 78 1.77 -0.75 -7.19
CA TYR A 78 2.43 0.14 -8.13
C TYR A 78 2.17 -0.32 -9.56
N HIS A 79 1.88 0.64 -10.43
CA HIS A 79 1.71 0.40 -11.86
C HIS A 79 2.37 1.53 -12.64
N GLU A 80 3.06 1.16 -13.71
CA GLU A 80 3.71 2.06 -14.64
C GLU A 80 2.98 1.97 -15.98
N ALA A 81 2.64 3.13 -16.56
CA ALA A 81 1.92 3.22 -17.81
C ALA A 81 2.67 2.45 -18.92
N GLY A 82 1.92 1.69 -19.70
CA GLY A 82 2.46 0.85 -20.77
C GLY A 82 2.86 -0.56 -20.33
N LYS A 83 2.84 -0.88 -19.02
CA LYS A 83 2.93 -2.28 -18.56
C LYS A 83 1.56 -2.95 -18.58
N ASP A 84 1.54 -4.24 -18.86
CA ASP A 84 0.37 -5.11 -18.78
C ASP A 84 0.19 -5.74 -17.39
N PHE A 85 0.97 -5.30 -16.40
CA PHE A 85 0.90 -5.78 -15.03
C PHE A 85 1.05 -4.65 -14.00
N MET A 86 0.69 -4.97 -12.76
CA MET A 86 1.01 -4.18 -11.58
C MET A 86 1.89 -4.99 -10.62
N LEU A 87 2.69 -4.31 -9.81
CA LEU A 87 3.43 -4.93 -8.72
C LEU A 87 2.68 -4.71 -7.40
N ARG A 88 2.42 -5.79 -6.68
CA ARG A 88 1.86 -5.78 -5.33
C ARG A 88 2.90 -6.27 -4.34
N GLU A 89 3.23 -5.46 -3.34
CA GLU A 89 4.08 -5.86 -2.22
C GLU A 89 3.31 -5.83 -0.92
N PHE A 90 3.25 -6.96 -0.24
CA PHE A 90 2.77 -7.06 1.12
C PHE A 90 3.94 -7.09 2.10
N SER A 91 3.81 -6.41 3.23
CA SER A 91 4.76 -6.50 4.32
C SER A 91 4.07 -6.41 5.68
N THR A 92 4.45 -7.30 6.59
CA THR A 92 4.09 -7.22 8.01
C THR A 92 5.32 -6.81 8.81
N ARG A 93 5.20 -5.71 9.54
CA ARG A 93 6.18 -5.25 10.52
C ARG A 93 5.55 -5.30 11.89
N GLU A 94 6.23 -5.88 12.86
CA GLU A 94 5.73 -6.00 14.23
C GLU A 94 6.88 -5.99 15.23
N SER A 95 6.69 -5.27 16.32
CA SER A 95 7.55 -5.34 17.50
C SER A 95 6.72 -5.25 18.78
N LYS A 96 7.20 -5.91 19.83
CA LYS A 96 6.62 -5.72 21.17
C LYS A 96 7.02 -4.35 21.69
N VAL A 97 6.15 -3.68 22.46
CA VAL A 97 6.49 -2.37 23.05
C VAL A 97 7.74 -2.47 23.94
N ALA A 98 7.93 -3.61 24.60
CA ALA A 98 9.12 -3.90 25.40
C ALA A 98 10.45 -3.89 24.61
N GLU A 99 10.41 -4.09 23.29
CA GLU A 99 11.57 -4.06 22.40
C GLU A 99 11.85 -2.64 21.86
N LEU A 100 10.87 -1.73 21.96
CA LEU A 100 10.92 -0.37 21.40
C LEU A 100 11.40 0.69 22.40
N LYS A 101 11.99 0.30 23.54
CA LYS A 101 12.36 1.20 24.65
C LYS A 101 13.23 2.40 24.26
N ASN A 102 14.00 2.30 23.16
CA ASN A 102 14.87 3.38 22.67
C ASN A 102 14.17 4.33 21.70
N VAL A 103 12.89 4.08 21.40
CA VAL A 103 12.09 4.88 20.47
C VAL A 103 11.18 5.81 21.31
N PRO A 104 11.15 7.12 21.02
CA PRO A 104 10.27 8.03 21.74
C PRO A 104 8.80 7.61 21.63
N ALA A 105 8.08 7.60 22.75
CA ALA A 105 6.67 7.19 22.80
C ALA A 105 5.75 8.02 21.89
N ALA A 106 6.12 9.28 21.59
CA ALA A 106 5.40 10.11 20.64
C ALA A 106 5.32 9.46 19.24
N LEU A 107 6.38 8.75 18.83
CA LEU A 107 6.41 8.06 17.54
C LEU A 107 5.44 6.87 17.49
N TYR A 108 5.04 6.29 18.63
CA TYR A 108 4.13 5.13 18.66
C TYR A 108 2.73 5.47 18.11
N THR A 109 2.41 6.76 18.02
CA THR A 109 1.12 7.25 17.54
C THR A 109 1.13 7.59 16.05
N ASP A 110 2.31 7.69 15.42
CA ASP A 110 2.46 8.00 14.00
C ASP A 110 2.87 6.73 13.22
N PRO A 111 1.97 6.14 12.42
CA PRO A 111 2.27 4.94 11.64
C PRO A 111 3.42 5.12 10.64
N ASN A 112 3.66 6.34 10.13
CA ASN A 112 4.73 6.61 9.18
C ASN A 112 6.10 6.62 9.88
N GLU A 113 6.17 7.26 11.04
CA GLU A 113 7.41 7.37 11.80
C GLU A 113 7.78 6.06 12.50
N ILE A 114 6.80 5.34 13.08
CA ILE A 114 7.09 4.09 13.81
C ILE A 114 7.49 2.94 12.89
N ALA A 115 7.01 2.93 11.64
CA ALA A 115 7.21 1.83 10.71
C ALA A 115 8.69 1.44 10.50
N GLN A 116 9.60 2.42 10.54
CA GLN A 116 11.04 2.19 10.37
C GLN A 116 11.69 1.51 11.59
N HIS A 117 11.06 1.60 12.76
CA HIS A 117 11.54 0.98 14.01
C HIS A 117 10.98 -0.42 14.24
N LEU A 118 9.91 -0.80 13.54
CA LEU A 118 9.31 -2.12 13.66
C LEU A 118 10.11 -3.18 12.89
N THR A 119 10.25 -4.35 13.49
CA THR A 119 10.92 -5.49 12.85
C THR A 119 10.07 -6.04 11.69
N LEU A 120 10.66 -6.14 10.50
CA LEU A 120 10.03 -6.81 9.37
C LEU A 120 9.91 -8.32 9.64
N LYS A 121 8.68 -8.84 9.65
CA LYS A 121 8.38 -10.26 9.91
C LYS A 121 8.07 -11.03 8.63
N LEU A 122 7.41 -10.38 7.68
CA LEU A 122 7.00 -10.98 6.41
C LEU A 122 7.09 -9.96 5.30
N THR A 123 7.54 -10.41 4.13
CA THR A 123 7.36 -9.68 2.88
C THR A 123 6.97 -10.67 1.79
N GLU A 124 5.98 -10.29 0.98
CA GLU A 124 5.56 -11.05 -0.20
C GLU A 124 5.44 -10.09 -1.37
N SER A 125 5.88 -10.53 -2.54
CA SER A 125 5.83 -9.76 -3.78
C SER A 125 5.09 -10.56 -4.82
N GLU A 126 4.12 -9.93 -5.46
CA GLU A 126 3.29 -10.51 -6.49
C GLU A 126 3.21 -9.60 -7.71
N ARG A 127 3.24 -10.21 -8.89
CA ARG A 127 2.84 -9.57 -10.13
C ARG A 127 1.35 -9.82 -10.34
N LEU A 128 0.61 -8.76 -10.63
CA LEU A 128 -0.80 -8.81 -10.97
C LEU A 128 -0.97 -8.53 -12.46
N GLU A 129 -1.21 -9.57 -13.24
CA GLU A 129 -1.46 -9.45 -14.69
C GLU A 129 -2.82 -8.76 -14.92
N LEU A 130 -2.80 -7.68 -15.71
CA LEU A 130 -4.01 -7.00 -16.16
C LEU A 130 -4.72 -7.90 -17.18
N PRO A 131 -6.05 -7.98 -17.14
CA PRO A 131 -6.78 -8.67 -18.18
C PRO A 131 -6.59 -7.94 -19.51
N ALA A 132 -6.40 -8.70 -20.58
CA ALA A 132 -6.36 -8.14 -21.93
C ALA A 132 -7.60 -7.28 -22.16
N MET A 133 -7.42 -5.99 -22.47
CA MET A 133 -8.51 -5.17 -22.97
C MET A 133 -8.98 -5.81 -24.27
N GLN A 134 -10.19 -6.37 -24.28
CA GLN A 134 -10.84 -6.68 -25.54
C GLN A 134 -10.98 -5.35 -26.30
N PRO A 135 -10.51 -5.26 -27.55
CA PRO A 135 -10.72 -4.05 -28.33
C PRO A 135 -12.23 -3.78 -28.38
N GLN A 136 -12.64 -2.61 -27.92
CA GLN A 136 -13.99 -2.13 -28.12
C GLN A 136 -14.23 -2.13 -29.63
N THR A 137 -15.12 -3.00 -30.10
CA THR A 137 -15.60 -2.96 -31.47
C THR A 137 -16.16 -1.58 -31.72
N THR A 138 -15.46 -0.77 -32.50
CA THR A 138 -16.02 0.45 -33.08
C THR A 138 -17.21 0.02 -33.91
N VAL A 139 -18.42 0.24 -33.40
CA VAL A 139 -19.63 0.16 -34.21
C VAL A 139 -19.53 1.33 -35.18
N ASN A 140 -18.97 1.06 -36.36
CA ASN A 140 -19.14 1.89 -37.52
C ASN A 140 -20.59 1.72 -37.96
N ASP A 141 -21.52 2.47 -37.36
CA ASP A 141 -22.81 2.72 -38.00
C ASP A 141 -22.58 3.72 -39.13
N VAL A 142 -22.14 3.16 -40.25
CA VAL A 142 -22.52 3.65 -41.57
C VAL A 142 -24.02 3.44 -41.66
N HIS A 143 -24.84 4.51 -41.69
CA HIS A 143 -26.09 4.55 -42.45
C HIS A 143 -26.59 5.99 -42.63
N GLN A 144 -26.47 6.41 -43.90
CA GLN A 144 -27.31 7.33 -44.70
C GLN A 144 -27.45 8.80 -44.27
#